data_AF-A0A950SL98-F1
#
_entry.id   AF-A0A950SL98-F1
#
_cell.length_a   1.000
_cell.length_b   1.000
_cell.length_c   1.000
_cell.angle_alpha   90.00
_cell.angle_beta   90.00
_cell.angle_gamma   90.00
#
_symmetry.space_group_name_H-M   'P 1'
#
loop_
_entity.id
_entity.type
_entity.pdbx_description
1 polymer ?
#
loop_
_entity_poly.entity_id
_entity_poly.type
_entity_poly.pdbx_seq_one_letter_code
_entity_poly.pdbx_strand_id
1 'polypeptide(L)'
;MSSSNYQLFEQAMHLQKQIFCTYDGYPRQLCAIILGHSQEKEKALTYQFGGQSKSGLPPAGEWRCLWLSKVRDVQLQDGPWFVGSRHTQPQGCVEIVDLDVNPSSPYHPKRPIRG
;
A
#
# COMPACT_ATOMS: atom_id res chain seq x y z
N MET A 1 -5.15 3.56 -18.79
CA MET A 1 -6.03 4.05 -17.69
C MET A 1 -5.69 3.23 -16.46
N SER A 2 -5.63 3.84 -15.28
CA SER A 2 -5.40 3.13 -14.01
C SER A 2 -6.65 2.33 -13.62
N SER A 3 -6.45 1.21 -12.91
CA SER A 3 -7.57 0.40 -12.42
C SER A 3 -8.33 1.10 -11.29
N SER A 4 -9.56 0.64 -11.03
CA SER A 4 -10.35 1.10 -9.88
C SER A 4 -9.60 0.89 -8.55
N ASN A 5 -8.90 -0.26 -8.40
CA ASN A 5 -8.09 -0.54 -7.22
C ASN A 5 -6.93 0.46 -7.08
N TYR A 6 -6.26 0.81 -8.18
CA TYR A 6 -5.19 1.80 -8.16
C TYR A 6 -5.71 3.17 -7.70
N GLN A 7 -6.83 3.62 -8.26
CA GLN A 7 -7.46 4.89 -7.90
C GLN A 7 -7.89 4.93 -6.43
N LEU A 8 -8.45 3.84 -5.90
CA LEU A 8 -8.83 3.74 -4.49
C LEU A 8 -7.62 3.76 -3.56
N PHE A 9 -6.51 3.09 -3.94
CA PHE A 9 -5.27 3.13 -3.17
C PHE A 9 -4.64 4.53 -3.20
N GLU A 10 -4.62 5.19 -4.36
CA GLU A 10 -4.17 6.58 -4.50
C GLU A 10 -5.00 7.51 -3.61
N GLN A 11 -6.33 7.39 -3.64
CA GLN A 11 -7.22 8.16 -2.76
C GLN A 11 -6.93 7.89 -1.28
N ALA A 12 -6.73 6.62 -0.90
CA ALA A 12 -6.39 6.25 0.48
C ALA A 12 -5.09 6.92 0.96
N MET A 13 -4.07 6.98 0.09
CA MET A 13 -2.80 7.64 0.39
C MET A 13 -2.96 9.16 0.56
N HIS A 14 -3.73 9.80 -0.32
CA HIS A 14 -4.00 11.24 -0.23
C HIS A 14 -4.79 11.62 1.02
N LEU A 15 -5.75 10.79 1.41
CA LEU A 15 -6.63 11.05 2.56
C LEU A 15 -6.13 10.41 3.86
N GLN A 16 -5.00 9.70 3.82
CA GLN A 16 -4.47 8.87 4.91
C GLN A 16 -5.53 7.94 5.53
N LYS A 17 -6.34 7.30 4.68
CA LYS A 17 -7.37 6.34 5.10
C LYS A 17 -6.86 4.91 5.08
N GLN A 18 -7.22 4.14 6.10
CA GLN A 18 -6.97 2.71 6.12
C GLN A 18 -7.72 2.02 4.98
N ILE A 19 -7.14 0.94 4.46
CA ILE A 19 -7.74 0.10 3.43
C ILE A 19 -8.09 -1.25 4.06
N PHE A 20 -9.36 -1.62 3.91
CA PHE A 20 -9.88 -2.96 4.19
C PHE A 20 -10.17 -3.62 2.85
N CYS A 21 -9.63 -4.81 2.62
CA CYS A 21 -9.81 -5.51 1.34
C CYS A 21 -9.62 -7.02 1.49
N THR A 22 -9.91 -7.77 0.43
CA THR A 22 -9.53 -9.18 0.30
C THR A 22 -8.32 -9.30 -0.62
N TYR A 23 -7.34 -10.15 -0.25
CA TYR A 23 -6.19 -10.46 -1.10
C TYR A 23 -5.83 -11.94 -0.98
N ASP A 24 -5.84 -12.65 -2.11
CA ASP A 24 -5.63 -14.11 -2.16
C ASP A 24 -6.59 -14.89 -1.25
N GLY A 25 -7.82 -14.41 -1.12
CA GLY A 25 -8.86 -15.02 -0.28
C GLY A 25 -8.77 -14.69 1.21
N TYR A 26 -7.82 -13.83 1.62
CA TYR A 26 -7.67 -13.43 3.03
C TYR A 26 -8.08 -11.96 3.22
N PRO A 27 -8.86 -11.63 4.28
CA PRO A 27 -9.13 -10.25 4.64
C PRO A 27 -7.85 -9.55 5.10
N ARG A 28 -7.66 -8.30 4.66
CA ARG A 28 -6.50 -7.46 4.95
C ARG A 28 -6.96 -6.13 5.55
N GLN A 29 -6.17 -5.62 6.48
CA GLN A 29 -6.29 -4.26 7.01
C GLN A 29 -4.91 -3.62 6.90
N LEU A 30 -4.80 -2.57 6.09
CA LEU A 30 -3.51 -2.03 5.66
C LEU A 30 -3.53 -0.52 5.45
N CYS A 31 -2.34 0.09 5.48
CA CYS A 31 -2.10 1.44 4.97
C CYS A 31 -1.18 1.33 3.75
N ALA A 32 -1.56 1.97 2.63
CA ALA A 32 -0.73 2.00 1.43
C ALA A 32 0.35 3.06 1.55
N ILE A 33 1.62 2.69 1.35
CA ILE A 33 2.77 3.57 1.62
C ILE A 33 3.46 3.99 0.32
N ILE A 34 3.65 3.05 -0.62
CA ILE A 34 4.17 3.32 -1.96
C ILE A 34 3.21 2.71 -2.97
N LEU A 35 2.90 3.46 -4.03
CA LEU A 35 2.07 3.02 -5.14
C LEU A 35 2.80 3.24 -6.46
N GLY A 36 2.75 2.25 -7.34
CA GLY A 36 3.42 2.33 -8.62
C GLY A 36 3.29 1.05 -9.43
N HIS A 37 4.37 0.68 -10.12
CA HIS A 37 4.38 -0.45 -11.04
C HIS A 37 5.63 -1.30 -10.88
N SER A 38 5.49 -2.60 -11.14
CA SER A 38 6.60 -3.54 -11.37
C SER A 38 6.20 -4.48 -12.48
N GLN A 39 7.13 -4.81 -13.37
CA GLN A 39 6.84 -5.69 -14.51
C GLN A 39 5.57 -5.23 -15.28
N GLU A 40 5.46 -3.92 -15.49
CA GLU A 40 4.33 -3.24 -16.17
C GLU A 40 2.95 -3.41 -15.49
N LYS A 41 2.91 -3.96 -14.27
CA LYS A 41 1.67 -4.21 -13.52
C LYS A 41 1.61 -3.35 -12.26
N GLU A 42 0.40 -2.90 -11.94
CA GLU A 42 0.13 -2.08 -10.76
C GLU A 42 0.44 -2.82 -9.47
N LYS A 43 1.18 -2.16 -8.58
CA LYS A 43 1.67 -2.75 -7.34
C LYS A 43 1.78 -1.70 -6.24
N ALA A 44 1.56 -2.14 -5.01
CA ALA A 44 1.70 -1.29 -3.83
C ALA A 44 2.58 -1.95 -2.77
N LEU A 45 3.42 -1.16 -2.10
CA LEU A 45 3.98 -1.49 -0.80
C LEU A 45 3.03 -0.96 0.27
N THR A 46 2.66 -1.84 1.20
CA THR A 46 1.68 -1.56 2.23
C THR A 46 2.24 -1.97 3.59
N TYR A 47 1.76 -1.34 4.65
CA TYR A 47 1.91 -1.85 5.99
C TYR A 47 0.61 -2.52 6.41
N GLN A 48 0.63 -3.84 6.58
CA GLN A 48 -0.52 -4.60 7.08
C GLN A 48 -0.47 -4.63 8.60
N PHE A 49 -1.43 -3.98 9.24
CA PHE A 49 -1.54 -3.92 10.70
C PHE A 49 -2.56 -4.91 11.27
N GLY A 50 -3.43 -5.47 10.42
CA GLY A 50 -4.48 -6.39 10.87
C GLY A 50 -4.98 -7.34 9.78
N GLY A 51 -6.00 -8.12 10.13
CA GLY A 51 -6.55 -9.17 9.28
C GLY A 51 -5.68 -10.42 9.23
N GLN A 52 -5.69 -11.12 8.10
CA GLN A 52 -5.06 -12.42 7.93
C GLN A 52 -4.09 -12.43 6.74
N SER A 53 -3.26 -13.46 6.67
CA SER A 53 -2.44 -13.77 5.51
C SER A 53 -2.20 -15.28 5.44
N LYS A 54 -1.86 -15.78 4.25
CA LYS A 54 -1.41 -17.16 4.09
C LYS A 54 -0.18 -17.50 4.96
N SER A 55 0.71 -16.53 5.22
CA SER A 55 1.91 -16.70 6.04
C SER A 55 1.73 -16.24 7.50
N GLY A 56 0.50 -15.96 7.93
CA GLY A 56 0.22 -15.32 9.22
C GLY A 56 0.57 -13.83 9.25
N LEU A 57 0.27 -13.17 10.35
CA LEU A 57 0.60 -11.76 10.58
C LEU A 57 1.15 -11.61 12.01
N PRO A 58 2.36 -11.07 12.20
CA PRO A 58 2.88 -10.76 13.53
C PRO A 58 1.98 -9.75 14.26
N PRO A 59 1.92 -9.76 15.61
CA PRO A 59 1.08 -8.83 16.37
C PRO A 59 1.35 -7.35 16.10
N ALA A 60 2.60 -7.01 15.76
CA ALA A 60 2.97 -5.65 15.43
C ALA A 60 2.53 -5.21 14.02
N GLY A 61 2.13 -6.15 13.15
CA GLY A 61 1.97 -5.92 11.72
C GLY A 61 3.25 -6.14 10.92
N GLU A 62 3.15 -6.07 9.59
CA GLU A 62 4.27 -6.37 8.70
C GLU A 62 4.13 -5.65 7.35
N TRP A 63 5.26 -5.35 6.73
CA TRP A 63 5.33 -4.85 5.35
C TRP A 63 4.88 -5.93 4.37
N ARG A 64 3.96 -5.58 3.47
CA ARG A 64 3.41 -6.48 2.44
C ARG A 64 3.33 -5.77 1.11
N CYS A 65 3.78 -6.44 0.05
CA CYS A 65 3.59 -5.96 -1.31
C CYS A 65 2.44 -6.68 -1.98
N LEU A 66 1.54 -5.91 -2.59
CA LEU A 66 0.32 -6.42 -3.19
C LEU A 66 0.30 -6.10 -4.69
N TRP A 67 -0.02 -7.10 -5.49
CA TRP A 67 -0.42 -6.91 -6.89
C TRP A 67 -1.87 -6.43 -6.91
N LEU A 68 -2.15 -5.23 -7.41
CA LEU A 68 -3.50 -4.67 -7.31
C LEU A 68 -4.54 -5.46 -8.10
N SER A 69 -4.11 -6.22 -9.11
CA SER A 69 -4.96 -7.16 -9.85
C SER A 69 -5.53 -8.31 -9.01
N LYS A 70 -4.96 -8.57 -7.82
CA LYS A 70 -5.41 -9.64 -6.90
C LYS A 70 -6.18 -9.09 -5.69
N VAL A 71 -6.26 -7.76 -5.57
CA VAL A 71 -7.05 -7.07 -4.53
C VAL A 71 -8.52 -7.06 -4.93
N ARG A 72 -9.40 -7.31 -3.96
CA ARG A 72 -10.86 -7.23 -4.13
C ARG A 72 -11.49 -6.52 -2.94
N ASP A 73 -12.74 -6.07 -3.11
CA ASP A 73 -13.60 -5.57 -2.04
C ASP A 73 -12.95 -4.44 -1.22
N VAL A 74 -12.33 -3.48 -1.92
CA VAL A 74 -11.65 -2.35 -1.28
C VAL A 74 -12.65 -1.41 -0.61
N GLN A 75 -12.42 -1.14 0.67
CA GLN A 75 -13.14 -0.17 1.48
C GLN A 75 -12.15 0.76 2.17
N LEU A 76 -12.42 2.06 2.12
CA LEU A 76 -11.62 3.07 2.81
C LEU A 76 -12.27 3.40 4.15
N GLN A 77 -11.48 3.38 5.21
CA GLN A 77 -11.94 3.67 6.57
C GLN A 77 -11.08 4.73 7.24
N ASP A 78 -11.72 5.56 8.07
CA ASP A 78 -11.02 6.48 8.95
C ASP A 78 -10.39 5.70 10.12
N GLY A 79 -9.22 6.12 10.57
CA GLY A 79 -8.51 5.48 11.67
C GLY A 79 -7.04 5.90 11.73
N PRO A 80 -6.27 5.39 12.70
CA PRO A 80 -4.85 5.69 12.79
C PRO A 80 -4.10 5.26 11.52
N TRP A 81 -3.23 6.12 11.01
CA TRP A 81 -2.34 5.77 9.91
C TRP A 81 -1.15 4.99 10.45
N PHE A 82 -1.04 3.71 10.08
CA PHE A 82 0.02 2.83 10.55
C PHE A 82 1.16 2.76 9.54
N VAL A 83 2.38 3.01 10.02
CA VAL A 83 3.62 2.84 9.26
C VAL A 83 4.58 2.02 10.12
N GLY A 84 5.20 0.99 9.54
CA GLY A 84 6.19 0.19 10.25
C GLY A 84 7.47 0.98 10.56
N SER A 85 8.26 0.52 11.54
CA SER A 85 9.57 1.09 11.82
C SER A 85 10.52 0.87 10.62
N ARG A 86 11.12 1.96 10.13
CA ARG A 86 12.01 2.10 8.95
C ARG A 86 11.35 2.02 7.57
N HIS A 87 11.19 3.21 7.01
CA HIS A 87 10.96 3.48 5.59
C HIS A 87 12.27 3.84 4.84
N THR A 88 13.42 3.35 5.34
CA THR A 88 14.76 3.76 4.86
C THR A 88 15.45 2.73 3.98
N GLN A 89 14.87 1.54 3.77
CA GLN A 89 15.42 0.59 2.81
C GLN A 89 14.47 0.48 1.64
N PRO A 90 14.98 0.61 0.41
CA PRO A 90 14.16 0.42 -0.75
C PRO A 90 13.73 -1.04 -0.79
N GLN A 91 12.52 -1.32 -0.29
CA GLN A 91 11.91 -2.61 -0.56
C GLN A 91 11.57 -2.56 -2.04
N GLY A 92 12.46 -3.11 -2.88
CA GLY A 92 12.39 -3.14 -4.34
C GLY A 92 11.18 -3.90 -4.89
N CYS A 93 10.10 -3.99 -4.12
CA CYS A 93 8.88 -4.58 -4.56
C CYS A 93 8.10 -3.67 -5.50
N VAL A 94 8.29 -2.34 -5.49
CA VAL A 94 7.78 -1.42 -6.51
C VAL A 94 8.97 -0.87 -7.30
N GLU A 95 9.01 -1.12 -8.61
CA GLU A 95 10.16 -0.77 -9.47
C GLU A 95 10.07 0.68 -9.96
N ILE A 96 8.86 1.08 -10.38
CA ILE A 96 8.54 2.43 -10.84
C ILE A 96 7.61 3.03 -9.80
N VAL A 97 8.15 3.93 -8.97
CA VAL A 97 7.39 4.61 -7.91
C VAL A 97 6.64 5.81 -8.49
N ASP A 98 5.32 5.78 -8.40
CA ASP A 98 4.47 6.90 -8.85
C ASP A 98 4.09 7.79 -7.67
N LEU A 99 3.73 7.21 -6.52
CA LEU A 99 3.43 7.90 -5.27
C LEU A 99 4.15 7.26 -4.08
N ASP A 100 4.53 8.09 -3.13
CA ASP A 100 5.11 7.72 -1.83
C ASP A 100 4.60 8.71 -0.78
N VAL A 101 4.10 8.21 0.35
CA VAL A 101 3.63 9.05 1.47
C VAL A 101 4.78 9.64 2.30
N ASN A 102 6.01 9.13 2.14
CA ASN A 102 7.19 9.67 2.80
C ASN A 102 7.65 10.97 2.13
N PRO A 103 7.60 12.13 2.82
CA PRO A 103 8.04 13.41 2.24
C PRO A 103 9.54 13.45 1.98
N SER A 104 10.32 12.59 2.64
CA SER A 104 11.76 12.41 2.42
C SER A 104 12.03 11.13 1.62
N SER A 105 11.14 10.78 0.69
CA SER A 105 11.29 9.60 -0.15
C SER A 105 12.67 9.60 -0.82
N PRO A 106 13.47 8.52 -0.70
CA PRO A 106 14.69 8.36 -1.48
C PRO A 106 14.40 8.04 -2.95
N TYR A 107 13.13 7.77 -3.28
CA TYR A 107 12.67 7.61 -4.64
C TYR A 107 12.36 9.00 -5.23
N HIS A 108 12.38 9.13 -6.56
CA HIS A 108 11.89 10.32 -7.25
C HIS A 108 10.44 10.05 -7.69
N PRO A 109 9.43 10.10 -6.78
CA PRO A 109 8.06 9.79 -7.15
C PRO A 109 7.59 10.77 -8.22
N LYS A 110 6.91 10.25 -9.24
CA LYS A 110 6.37 11.10 -10.32
C LYS A 110 5.34 12.11 -9.81
N ARG A 111 4.65 11.78 -8.72
CA ARG A 111 3.58 12.58 -8.11
C ARG A 111 3.76 12.60 -6.59
N PRO A 112 4.49 13.59 -6.03
CA PRO A 112 4.62 13.70 -4.58
C PRO A 112 3.27 14.02 -3.94
N ILE A 113 2.94 13.33 -2.85
CA ILE A 113 1.77 13.64 -2.04
C ILE A 113 2.13 14.85 -1.20
N ARG A 114 1.41 15.97 -1.40
CA ARG A 114 1.53 17.15 -0.54
C ARG A 114 0.76 16.85 0.75
N GLY A 115 1.47 16.86 1.87
CA GLY A 115 0.87 16.82 3.21
C GLY A 115 0.09 18.07 3.53
#